data_AF-T1G1I5-F1
#
_entry.id   AF-T1G1I5-F1
#
_cell.length_a   1.000
_cell.length_b   1.000
_cell.length_c   1.000
_cell.angle_alpha   90.00
_cell.angle_beta   90.00
_cell.angle_gamma   90.00
#
_symmetry.space_group_name_H-M   'P 1'
#
loop_
_entity.id
_entity.type
_entity.pdbx_description
1 polymer ?
#
loop_
_entity_poly.entity_id
_entity_poly.type
_entity_poly.pdbx_seq_one_letter_code
_entity_poly.pdbx_strand_id
1 'polypeptide(L)'
;GYNACIFAYGQTGSGKSYSMMGTSDQKGIIPRLCDALFDEIVQSTDSETNFKVEVSYLEIYNEKVRDLLDPKGLMGGLLWRL
;
A
#
# COMPACT_ATOMS: atom_id res chain seq x y z
N GLY A 1 9.76 -15.48 2.93
CA GLY A 1 8.82 -14.59 2.22
C GLY A 1 9.31 -14.38 0.80
N TYR A 2 8.39 -14.17 -0.15
CA TYR A 2 8.71 -13.83 -1.54
C TYR A 2 8.24 -12.40 -1.84
N ASN A 3 8.93 -11.71 -2.74
CA ASN A 3 8.52 -10.39 -3.20
C ASN A 3 7.43 -10.52 -4.26
N ALA A 4 6.34 -9.78 -4.12
CA ALA A 4 5.23 -9.74 -5.07
C ALA A 4 4.93 -8.29 -5.47
N CYS A 5 4.45 -8.09 -6.70
CA CYS A 5 4.10 -6.78 -7.22
C CYS A 5 2.88 -6.85 -8.12
N ILE A 6 1.95 -5.90 -7.96
CA ILE A 6 0.72 -5.81 -8.74
C ILE A 6 0.60 -4.38 -9.26
N PHE A 7 0.40 -4.23 -10.56
CA PHE A 7 0.18 -2.94 -11.22
C PHE A 7 -1.19 -2.90 -11.90
N ALA A 8 -1.85 -1.76 -11.82
CA ALA A 8 -3.05 -1.48 -12.61
C ALA A 8 -2.69 -0.50 -13.74
N TYR A 9 -2.87 -0.95 -14.99
CA TYR A 9 -2.58 -0.17 -16.19
C TYR A 9 -3.83 -0.04 -17.08
N GLY A 10 -3.97 1.10 -17.75
CA GLY A 10 -5.12 1.39 -18.62
C GLY A 10 -5.39 2.88 -18.73
N GLN A 11 -6.29 3.28 -19.65
CA GLN A 11 -6.66 4.68 -19.86
C GLN A 11 -7.35 5.31 -18.64
N THR A 12 -7.40 6.64 -18.57
CA THR A 12 -8.20 7.34 -17.55
C THR A 12 -9.67 6.91 -17.66
N GLY A 13 -10.31 6.64 -16.51
CA GLY A 13 -11.66 6.10 -16.45
C GLY A 13 -11.77 4.57 -16.58
N SER A 14 -10.70 3.83 -16.87
CA SER A 14 -10.75 2.36 -17.03
C SER A 14 -10.84 1.57 -15.70
N GLY A 15 -11.03 2.24 -14.57
CA GLY A 15 -11.19 1.59 -13.26
C GLY A 15 -9.91 1.21 -12.51
N LYS A 16 -8.72 1.73 -12.88
CA LYS A 16 -7.45 1.41 -12.15
C LYS A 16 -7.55 1.62 -10.64
N SER A 17 -7.97 2.82 -10.21
CA SER A 17 -8.13 3.14 -8.79
C SER A 17 -9.25 2.35 -8.14
N TYR A 18 -10.32 2.06 -8.89
CA TYR A 18 -11.43 1.24 -8.43
C TYR A 18 -11.00 -0.22 -8.18
N SER A 19 -10.15 -0.81 -9.03
CA SER A 19 -9.63 -2.16 -8.79
C SER A 19 -8.63 -2.20 -7.62
N MET A 20 -7.69 -1.25 -7.55
CA MET A 20 -6.64 -1.27 -6.52
C MET A 20 -7.15 -0.85 -5.15
N MET A 21 -7.80 0.31 -5.03
CA MET A 21 -8.29 0.84 -3.76
C MET A 21 -9.77 0.54 -3.54
N GLY A 22 -10.59 0.68 -4.60
CA GLY A 22 -12.03 0.54 -4.52
C GLY A 22 -12.73 1.81 -4.06
N THR A 23 -13.97 1.63 -3.60
CA THR A 23 -14.80 2.67 -2.97
C THR A 23 -15.08 2.27 -1.52
N SER A 24 -15.71 3.17 -0.76
CA SER A 24 -16.12 2.88 0.62
C SER A 24 -17.04 1.66 0.74
N ASP A 25 -17.92 1.47 -0.25
CA ASP A 25 -18.87 0.34 -0.27
C ASP A 25 -18.25 -0.92 -0.91
N GLN A 26 -17.24 -0.75 -1.77
CA GLN A 26 -16.64 -1.83 -2.55
C GLN A 26 -15.12 -1.78 -2.43
N LYS A 27 -14.59 -2.44 -1.40
CA LYS A 27 -13.14 -2.58 -1.17
C LYS A 27 -12.43 -3.18 -2.38
N GLY A 28 -11.34 -2.55 -2.82
CA GLY A 28 -10.44 -3.06 -3.87
C GLY A 28 -9.40 -4.05 -3.34
N ILE A 29 -8.36 -4.30 -4.12
CA ILE A 29 -7.29 -5.26 -3.81
C ILE A 29 -6.51 -4.87 -2.53
N ILE A 30 -6.06 -3.62 -2.43
CA ILE A 30 -5.21 -3.13 -1.32
C ILE A 30 -5.91 -3.31 0.04
N PRO A 31 -7.13 -2.78 0.28
CA PRO A 31 -7.77 -2.93 1.59
C PRO A 31 -8.07 -4.39 1.93
N ARG A 32 -8.45 -5.22 0.94
CA ARG A 32 -8.69 -6.66 1.18
C ARG A 32 -7.41 -7.41 1.55
N LEU A 33 -6.29 -7.06 0.92
CA LEU A 33 -5.00 -7.65 1.22
C LEU A 33 -4.53 -7.26 2.62
N CYS A 34 -4.73 -6.01 3.03
CA CYS A 34 -4.44 -5.58 4.39
C CYS A 34 -5.29 -6.34 5.42
N ASP A 35 -6.61 -6.44 5.20
CA ASP A 35 -7.51 -7.19 6.09
C ASP A 35 -7.05 -8.65 6.23
N ALA A 36 -6.85 -9.36 5.11
CA ALA A 36 -6.42 -10.76 5.11
C ALA A 36 -5.04 -10.97 5.76
N LEU A 37 -4.11 -10.03 5.54
CA LEU A 37 -2.77 -10.10 6.13
C LEU A 37 -2.82 -9.99 7.65
N PHE A 38 -3.62 -9.06 8.19
CA PHE A 38 -3.76 -8.92 9.63
C PHE A 38 -4.58 -10.05 10.24
N ASP A 39 -5.62 -10.54 9.55
CA ASP A 39 -6.40 -11.70 9.99
C ASP A 39 -5.53 -12.95 10.13
N GLU A 40 -4.62 -13.21 9.18
CA GLU A 40 -3.68 -14.33 9.24
C GLU A 40 -2.69 -14.20 10.40
N ILE A 41 -2.15 -12.99 10.63
CA ILE A 41 -1.26 -12.72 11.75
C ILE A 41 -1.96 -12.99 13.09
N VAL A 42 -3.23 -12.60 13.22
CA VAL A 42 -4.03 -12.82 14.44
C VAL A 42 -4.38 -14.29 14.64
N GLN A 43 -4.63 -15.02 13.56
CA GLN A 43 -4.96 -16.46 13.62
C GLN A 43 -3.74 -17.35 13.85
N SER A 44 -2.52 -16.84 13.63
CA SER A 44 -1.28 -17.56 13.92
C SER A 44 -1.19 -17.90 15.42
N THR A 45 -1.32 -19.18 15.76
CA THR A 45 -1.28 -19.69 17.14
C THR A 45 0.13 -19.91 17.67
N ASP A 46 1.16 -19.69 16.87
CA ASP A 46 2.55 -19.89 17.27
C ASP A 46 3.07 -18.72 18.11
N SER A 47 3.29 -18.98 19.40
CA SER A 47 3.79 -18.01 20.38
C SER A 47 5.24 -17.59 20.17
N GLU A 48 6.02 -18.33 19.36
CA GLU A 48 7.43 -17.98 19.08
C GLU A 48 7.59 -17.09 17.84
N THR A 49 6.56 -16.99 16.99
CA THR A 49 6.62 -16.22 15.75
C THR A 49 6.25 -14.75 15.99
N ASN A 50 7.20 -13.84 15.80
CA ASN A 50 6.96 -12.40 15.80
C ASN A 50 6.80 -11.84 14.39
N PHE A 51 5.74 -11.06 14.17
CA PHE A 51 5.47 -10.40 12.90
C PHE A 51 5.77 -8.90 13.00
N LYS A 52 6.49 -8.36 12.00
CA LYS A 52 6.69 -6.91 11.82
C LYS A 52 6.14 -6.52 10.46
N VAL A 53 5.22 -5.56 10.44
CA VAL A 53 4.59 -5.03 9.21
C VAL A 53 4.97 -3.57 9.06
N GLU A 54 5.50 -3.21 7.90
CA GLU A 54 5.84 -1.83 7.52
C GLU A 54 5.08 -1.47 6.25
N VAL A 55 4.57 -0.23 6.18
CA VAL A 55 3.79 0.26 5.03
C VAL A 55 4.34 1.61 4.61
N SER A 56 4.46 1.80 3.29
CA SER A 56 4.75 3.09 2.66
C SER A 56 3.71 3.37 1.58
N TYR A 57 3.31 4.63 1.43
CA TYR A 57 2.38 5.04 0.38
C TYR A 57 2.93 6.26 -0.34
N LEU A 58 3.30 6.08 -1.60
CA LEU A 58 4.09 7.04 -2.36
C LEU A 58 3.35 7.45 -3.64
N GLU A 59 3.46 8.72 -3.98
CA GLU A 59 3.06 9.27 -5.28
C GLU A 59 4.31 9.61 -6.08
N ILE A 60 4.31 9.23 -7.37
CA ILE A 60 5.33 9.67 -8.33
C ILE A 60 4.61 10.50 -9.38
N TYR A 61 4.95 11.79 -9.45
CA TYR A 61 4.40 12.72 -10.42
C TYR A 61 5.49 13.65 -10.95
N ASN A 62 5.67 13.69 -12.27
CA ASN A 62 6.71 14.49 -12.93
C ASN A 62 8.11 14.23 -12.36
N GLU A 63 8.49 12.94 -12.25
CA GLU A 63 9.77 12.48 -11.66
C GLU A 63 10.02 12.94 -10.20
N LYS A 64 8.98 13.43 -9.50
CA LYS A 64 9.06 13.78 -8.08
C LYS A 64 8.33 12.72 -7.28
N VAL A 65 9.00 12.21 -6.24
CA VAL A 65 8.40 11.29 -5.28
C VAL A 65 7.90 12.06 -4.06
N ARG A 66 6.65 11.82 -3.68
CA ARG A 66 5.99 12.39 -2.52
C ARG A 66 5.53 11.28 -1.59
N ASP A 67 5.84 11.41 -0.31
CA ASP A 67 5.26 10.56 0.72
C ASP A 67 3.82 11.02 1.03
N LEU A 68 2.86 10.11 0.84
CA LEU A 68 1.44 10.38 1.11
C LEU A 68 1.08 10.16 2.57
N LEU A 69 1.95 9.53 3.37
CA LEU A 69 1.76 9.32 4.80
C LEU A 69 2.41 10.42 5.66
N ASP A 70 3.18 11.35 5.07
CA ASP A 70 3.69 12.52 5.79
C ASP A 70 2.57 13.57 6.00
N PRO A 71 2.06 13.75 7.24
CA PRO A 71 0.98 14.69 7.52
C PRO A 71 1.39 16.15 7.33
N LYS A 72 2.69 16.45 7.31
CA LYS A 72 3.18 17.82 7.08
C LYS A 72 3.13 18.20 5.60
N GLY A 73 2.91 17.22 4.71
CA GLY A 73 2.84 17.42 3.27
C GLY A 73 4.03 18.19 2.71
N LEU A 74 5.17 18.18 3.42
CA LEU A 74 6.33 18.96 3.05
C LEU A 74 6.81 18.40 1.72
N MET A 75 7.02 19.30 0.76
CA MET A 75 7.69 19.02 -0.52
C MET A 75 9.17 18.68 -0.30
N GLY A 76 9.49 17.88 0.71
CA GLY A 76 10.74 17.16 0.80
C GLY A 76 10.56 15.94 -0.09
N GLY A 77 11.02 16.05 -1.35
CA GLY A 77 11.30 14.85 -2.12
C GLY A 77 12.09 13.90 -1.22
N LEU A 78 11.82 12.60 -1.30
CA LEU A 78 12.54 11.56 -0.57
C LEU A 78 14.04 11.66 -0.90
N LEU A 79 14.73 12.55 -0.19
CA LEU A 79 16.17 12.67 -0.20
C LEU A 79 16.59 11.42 0.56
N TRP A 80 16.96 10.40 -0.21
CA TRP A 80 17.49 9.11 0.23
C TRP A 80 18.26 9.27 1.54
N ARG A 81 17.60 8.94 2.66
CA ARG A 81 18.29 8.66 3.91
C ARG A 81 18.81 7.23 3.79
N LEU A 82 19.99 7.12 3.17
CA LEU A 82 20.93 6.02 3.40
C LEU A 82 21.43 6.08 4.83
#